data_AF-A0A1V2IB73-F1
#
_entry.id   AF-A0A1V2IB73-F1
#
_cell.length_a   1.000
_cell.length_b   1.000
_cell.length_c   1.000
_cell.angle_alpha   90.00
_cell.angle_beta   90.00
_cell.angle_gamma   90.00
#
_symmetry.space_group_name_H-M   'P 1'
#
loop_
_entity.id
_entity.type
_entity.pdbx_description
1 polymer ?
#
loop_
_entity_poly.entity_id
_entity_poly.type
_entity_poly.pdbx_seq_one_letter_code
_entity_poly.pdbx_strand_id
1 'polypeptide(L)'
;MAAACSRPTPRLDDGKIGAVVSAACPDELDLHVTDTPPAGARLRGGRGINLPDTDQPVSALTAKDRADLTFVAAHADIVSLSFVQYPDDIDALHAVRGGKAEDVAYGGDRRWDWQSRLADLDAAR
;
A
#
# COMPACT_ATOMS: atom_id res chain seq x y z
N MET A 1 -7.72 11.39 -30.71
CA MET A 1 -6.95 12.35 -29.87
C MET A 1 -5.95 11.52 -29.08
N ALA A 2 -4.64 11.70 -29.32
CA ALA A 2 -3.64 11.00 -28.52
C ALA A 2 -3.77 11.50 -27.07
N ALA A 3 -4.08 10.60 -26.14
CA ALA A 3 -3.97 10.91 -24.72
C ALA A 3 -2.56 11.45 -24.48
N ALA A 4 -2.44 12.61 -23.85
CA ALA A 4 -1.15 13.10 -23.39
C ALA A 4 -0.60 12.02 -22.45
N CYS A 5 0.40 11.26 -22.92
CA CYS A 5 1.05 10.26 -22.09
C CYS A 5 1.71 11.03 -20.95
N SER A 6 1.12 11.00 -19.75
CA SER A 6 1.73 11.62 -18.58
C SER A 6 3.08 10.97 -18.39
N ARG A 7 4.14 11.78 -18.27
CA ARG A 7 5.45 11.25 -17.88
C ARG A 7 5.35 10.88 -16.41
N PRO A 8 5.59 9.61 -16.03
CA PRO A 8 5.55 9.22 -14.63
C PRO A 8 6.53 10.05 -13.81
N THR A 9 6.18 10.32 -12.55
CA THR A 9 7.04 11.03 -11.59
C THR A 9 7.46 10.13 -10.43
N PRO A 10 8.46 9.25 -10.62
CA PRO A 10 8.90 8.36 -9.56
C PRO A 10 9.40 9.11 -8.32
N ARG A 11 9.04 8.57 -7.17
CA ARG A 11 9.52 8.98 -5.85
C ARG A 11 10.38 7.84 -5.30
N LEU A 12 11.65 8.12 -5.04
CA LEU A 12 12.62 7.13 -4.54
C LEU A 12 12.98 7.43 -3.09
N ASP A 13 13.40 6.40 -2.36
CA ASP A 13 13.92 6.53 -0.99
C ASP A 13 12.92 7.23 -0.05
N ASP A 14 11.74 6.64 0.09
CA ASP A 14 10.63 7.16 0.91
C ASP A 14 10.21 8.59 0.50
N GLY A 15 10.36 8.91 -0.79
CA GLY A 15 10.00 10.20 -1.37
C GLY A 15 11.04 11.29 -1.25
N LYS A 16 12.23 11.01 -0.70
CA LYS A 16 13.33 11.98 -0.61
C LYS A 16 13.88 12.42 -1.95
N ILE A 17 13.76 11.58 -2.97
CA ILE A 17 14.26 11.87 -4.31
C ILE A 17 13.07 11.89 -5.27
N GLY A 18 12.84 13.04 -5.89
CA GLY A 18 11.91 13.18 -6.99
C GLY A 18 12.62 13.00 -8.33
N ALA A 19 11.97 12.31 -9.27
CA ALA A 19 12.48 12.17 -10.63
C ALA A 19 11.36 12.24 -11.67
N VAL A 20 11.75 12.42 -12.92
CA VAL A 20 10.89 12.26 -14.11
C VAL A 20 11.51 11.25 -15.06
N VAL A 21 10.68 10.43 -15.69
CA VAL A 21 11.14 9.46 -16.70
C VAL A 21 11.53 10.20 -17.98
N SER A 22 12.79 10.08 -18.41
CA SER A 22 13.30 10.64 -19.67
C SER A 22 13.25 9.63 -20.82
N ALA A 23 13.43 8.34 -20.54
CA ALA A 23 13.27 7.25 -21.51
C ALA A 23 12.84 5.96 -20.81
N ALA A 24 12.18 5.07 -21.55
CA ALA A 24 11.75 3.76 -21.07
C ALA A 24 12.04 2.68 -22.11
N CYS A 25 12.72 1.63 -21.67
CA CYS A 25 13.02 0.41 -22.39
C CYS A 25 12.34 -0.78 -21.66
N PRO A 26 12.22 -1.96 -22.29
CA PRO A 26 11.58 -3.12 -21.66
C PRO A 26 12.14 -3.47 -20.28
N ASP A 27 13.45 -3.32 -20.08
CA ASP A 27 14.16 -3.74 -18.87
C ASP A 27 14.81 -2.57 -18.11
N GLU A 28 14.66 -1.33 -18.56
CA GLU A 28 15.38 -0.16 -18.02
C GLU A 28 14.56 1.13 -18.12
N LEU A 29 14.72 2.01 -17.12
CA LEU A 29 14.16 3.36 -17.09
C LEU A 29 15.27 4.38 -16.87
N ASP A 30 15.37 5.34 -17.79
CA ASP A 30 16.21 6.51 -17.59
C ASP A 30 15.44 7.57 -16.81
N LEU A 31 16.01 8.01 -15.70
CA LEU A 31 15.41 8.99 -14.80
C LEU A 31 16.24 10.27 -14.75
N HIS A 32 15.56 11.41 -14.87
CA HIS A 32 16.13 12.71 -14.55
C HIS A 32 15.68 13.12 -13.14
N VAL A 33 16.63 13.27 -12.22
CA VAL A 33 16.36 13.70 -10.85
C VAL A 33 15.94 15.16 -10.83
N THR A 34 14.79 15.46 -10.22
CA THR A 34 14.19 16.80 -10.15
C THR A 34 14.23 17.40 -8.75
N ASP A 35 14.27 16.57 -7.71
CA ASP A 35 14.25 17.02 -6.32
C ASP A 35 15.11 16.12 -5.44
N THR A 36 15.87 16.75 -4.53
CA THR A 36 16.64 16.09 -3.48
C THR A 36 16.73 16.99 -2.25
N PRO A 37 17.01 16.47 -1.04
CA PRO A 37 17.26 17.29 0.13
C PRO A 37 18.47 18.24 -0.08
N PRO A 38 18.58 19.35 0.67
CA PRO A 38 19.65 20.34 0.48
C PRO A 38 21.08 19.79 0.60
N ALA A 39 21.27 18.73 1.38
CA ALA A 39 22.56 18.05 1.55
C ALA A 39 22.83 16.98 0.46
N GLY A 40 21.94 16.87 -0.53
CA GLY A 40 21.88 15.75 -1.48
C GLY A 40 21.27 14.49 -0.85
N ALA A 41 21.11 13.46 -1.68
CA ALA A 41 20.64 12.15 -1.26
C ALA A 41 21.50 11.04 -1.86
N ARG A 42 21.66 9.94 -1.11
CA ARG A 42 22.36 8.74 -1.58
C ARG A 42 21.38 7.58 -1.66
N LEU A 43 21.01 7.21 -2.89
CA LEU A 43 20.19 6.04 -3.15
C LEU A 43 21.00 4.76 -2.91
N ARG A 44 20.55 3.93 -1.97
CA ARG A 44 21.14 2.61 -1.69
C ARG A 44 20.25 1.51 -2.29
N GLY A 45 20.76 0.28 -2.36
CA GLY A 45 19.93 -0.89 -2.69
C GLY A 45 18.83 -1.13 -1.65
N GLY A 46 17.70 -1.68 -2.09
CA GLY A 46 16.55 -2.01 -1.22
C GLY A 46 15.73 -0.81 -0.75
N ARG A 47 15.85 0.35 -1.40
CA ARG A 47 14.99 1.51 -1.13
C ARG A 47 13.70 1.42 -1.95
N GLY A 48 12.61 1.90 -1.37
CA GLY A 48 11.30 1.90 -2.00
C GLY A 48 11.23 2.85 -3.21
N ILE A 49 10.37 2.47 -4.15
CA ILE A 49 9.97 3.27 -5.31
C ILE A 49 8.45 3.43 -5.23
N ASN A 50 7.97 4.65 -5.42
CA ASN A 50 6.54 4.94 -5.51
C ASN A 50 6.25 5.68 -6.83
N LEU A 51 5.20 5.23 -7.53
CA LEU A 51 4.75 5.80 -8.81
C LEU A 51 3.31 6.30 -8.63
N PRO A 52 3.11 7.53 -8.11
CA PRO A 52 1.79 8.03 -7.74
C PRO A 52 0.87 8.26 -8.95
N ASP A 53 1.47 8.58 -10.11
CA ASP A 53 0.73 8.91 -11.34
C ASP A 53 0.61 7.71 -12.28
N THR A 54 0.89 6.49 -11.79
CA THR A 54 0.93 5.27 -12.59
C THR A 54 -0.05 4.25 -12.03
N ASP A 55 -0.88 3.71 -12.92
CA ASP A 55 -1.70 2.54 -12.60
C ASP A 55 -0.77 1.33 -12.40
N GLN A 56 -0.68 0.86 -11.15
CA GLN A 56 0.17 -0.26 -10.79
C GLN A 56 -0.71 -1.51 -10.67
N PRO A 57 -0.61 -2.48 -11.60
CA PRO A 57 -1.42 -3.70 -11.60
C PRO A 57 -0.93 -4.73 -10.57
N VAL A 58 -0.44 -4.26 -9.41
CA VAL A 58 0.02 -5.11 -8.33
C VAL A 58 -1.19 -5.37 -7.42
N SER A 59 -1.52 -6.65 -7.22
CA SER A 59 -2.59 -7.02 -6.28
C SER A 59 -2.20 -6.63 -4.86
N ALA A 60 -3.14 -6.10 -4.09
CA ALA A 60 -2.94 -5.80 -2.67
C ALA A 60 -2.60 -7.05 -1.82
N LEU A 61 -2.96 -8.25 -2.30
CA LEU A 61 -2.67 -9.52 -1.64
C LEU A 61 -1.84 -10.44 -2.53
N THR A 62 -0.56 -10.58 -2.19
CA THR A 62 0.34 -11.52 -2.84
C THR A 62 0.02 -12.97 -2.44
N ALA A 63 0.59 -13.94 -3.15
CA ALA A 63 0.48 -15.35 -2.78
C ALA A 63 1.04 -15.64 -1.38
N LYS A 64 2.09 -14.90 -0.98
CA LYS A 64 2.66 -14.98 0.37
C LYS A 64 1.68 -14.42 1.40
N ASP A 65 1.09 -13.25 1.16
CA ASP A 65 0.14 -12.65 2.10
C ASP A 65 -1.05 -13.59 2.35
N ARG A 66 -1.57 -14.22 1.29
CA ARG A 66 -2.65 -15.21 1.41
C ARG A 66 -2.28 -16.42 2.28
N ALA A 67 -1.04 -16.90 2.18
CA ALA A 67 -0.55 -18.00 3.01
C ALA A 67 -0.35 -17.57 4.47
N ASP A 68 0.19 -16.36 4.68
CA ASP A 68 0.45 -15.82 6.02
C ASP A 68 -0.86 -15.43 6.74
N LEU A 69 -1.88 -15.02 6.00
CA LEU A 69 -3.17 -14.58 6.54
C LEU A 69 -3.90 -15.66 7.36
N THR A 70 -3.72 -16.95 7.05
CA THR A 70 -4.30 -18.03 7.88
C THR A 70 -3.72 -18.02 9.29
N PHE A 71 -2.42 -17.78 9.43
CA PHE A 71 -1.76 -17.65 10.72
C PHE A 71 -2.18 -16.34 11.40
N VAL A 72 -2.14 -15.22 10.67
CA VAL A 72 -2.51 -13.90 11.22
C VAL A 72 -3.94 -13.89 11.74
N ALA A 73 -4.90 -14.49 11.02
CA ALA A 73 -6.31 -14.55 11.43
C ALA A 73 -6.55 -15.30 12.75
N ALA A 74 -5.65 -16.21 13.13
CA ALA A 74 -5.73 -16.95 14.39
C ALA A 74 -5.02 -16.26 15.56
N HIS A 75 -4.13 -15.29 15.29
CA HIS A 75 -3.19 -14.77 16.28
C HIS A 75 -3.16 -13.25 16.42
N ALA A 76 -3.81 -12.49 15.52
CA ALA A 76 -3.81 -11.04 15.53
C ALA A 76 -5.22 -10.47 15.61
N ASP A 77 -5.39 -9.41 16.39
CA ASP A 77 -6.65 -8.67 16.51
C ASP A 77 -6.89 -7.71 15.34
N ILE A 78 -5.80 -7.26 14.71
CA ILE A 78 -5.80 -6.26 13.65
C ILE A 78 -4.81 -6.67 12.56
N VAL A 79 -5.21 -6.49 11.30
CA VAL A 79 -4.35 -6.62 10.12
C VAL A 79 -4.34 -5.28 9.37
N SER A 80 -3.15 -4.82 8.97
CA SER A 80 -3.00 -3.67 8.09
C SER A 80 -2.71 -4.16 6.68
N LEU A 81 -3.56 -3.78 5.73
CA LEU A 81 -3.39 -4.11 4.32
C LEU A 81 -2.73 -2.95 3.59
N SER A 82 -1.60 -3.22 2.95
CA SER A 82 -0.87 -2.23 2.14
C SER A 82 -1.34 -2.27 0.69
N PHE A 83 -1.16 -1.17 -0.03
CA PHE A 83 -1.47 -1.05 -1.48
C PHE A 83 -2.93 -1.36 -1.86
N VAL A 84 -3.89 -1.11 -0.96
CA VAL A 84 -5.32 -1.16 -1.27
C VAL A 84 -5.66 -0.07 -2.28
N GLN A 85 -6.22 -0.46 -3.43
CA GLN A 85 -6.60 0.45 -4.50
C GLN A 85 -8.12 0.45 -4.73
N TYR A 86 -8.76 -0.72 -4.58
CA TYR A 86 -10.18 -0.92 -4.88
C TYR A 86 -10.92 -1.65 -3.76
N PRO A 87 -12.26 -1.52 -3.67
CA PRO A 87 -13.07 -2.29 -2.72
C PRO A 87 -12.83 -3.80 -2.81
N ASP A 88 -12.65 -4.32 -4.03
CA ASP A 88 -12.37 -5.73 -4.29
C ASP A 88 -11.12 -6.27 -3.57
N ASP A 89 -10.14 -5.41 -3.23
CA ASP A 89 -8.98 -5.81 -2.44
C ASP A 89 -9.37 -6.20 -1.00
N ILE A 90 -10.37 -5.53 -0.44
CA ILE A 90 -10.93 -5.83 0.89
C ILE A 90 -11.77 -7.10 0.83
N ASP A 91 -12.57 -7.28 -0.24
CA ASP A 91 -13.32 -8.52 -0.44
C ASP A 91 -12.38 -9.73 -0.56
N ALA A 92 -11.25 -9.57 -1.26
CA ALA A 92 -10.22 -10.59 -1.37
C ALA A 92 -9.62 -10.96 -0.01
N LEU A 93 -9.45 -10.00 0.91
CA LEU A 93 -9.00 -10.24 2.28
C LEU A 93 -10.04 -11.03 3.07
N HIS A 94 -11.31 -10.66 2.99
CA HIS A 94 -12.41 -11.37 3.66
C HIS A 94 -12.54 -12.81 3.20
N ALA A 95 -12.40 -13.06 1.89
CA ALA A 95 -12.47 -14.40 1.32
C ALA A 95 -11.43 -15.37 1.90
N VAL A 96 -10.22 -14.90 2.24
CA VAL A 96 -9.17 -15.75 2.86
C VAL A 96 -9.56 -16.21 4.27
N ARG A 97 -10.32 -15.40 5.01
CA ARG A 97 -10.77 -15.72 6.38
C ARG A 97 -11.91 -16.75 6.41
N GLY A 98 -12.51 -17.10 5.27
CA GLY A 98 -13.64 -18.03 5.18
C GLY A 98 -14.98 -17.42 5.62
N GLY A 99 -15.03 -16.11 5.88
CA GLY A 99 -16.26 -15.36 6.10
C GLY A 99 -16.69 -14.66 4.82
N LYS A 100 -17.99 -14.65 4.53
CA LYS A 100 -18.54 -13.70 3.55
C LYS A 100 -18.14 -12.29 4.02
N ALA A 101 -17.81 -11.40 3.08
CA ALA A 101 -17.72 -9.98 3.39
C ALA A 101 -19.07 -9.58 3.98
N GLU A 102 -19.18 -9.56 5.31
CA GLU A 102 -20.29 -8.89 5.94
C GLU A 102 -20.03 -7.43 5.67
N ASP A 103 -20.92 -6.79 4.91
CA ASP A 103 -20.97 -5.34 4.79
C ASP A 103 -20.88 -4.77 6.21
N VAL A 104 -19.67 -4.39 6.63
CA VAL A 104 -19.53 -3.46 7.73
C VAL A 104 -19.96 -2.15 7.13
N ALA A 105 -21.27 -1.94 7.11
CA ALA A 105 -21.87 -0.69 6.73
C ALA A 105 -21.13 0.40 7.50
N TYR A 106 -20.35 1.21 6.78
CA TYR A 106 -19.91 2.53 7.20
C TYR A 106 -21.16 3.41 7.24
N GLY A 107 -22.04 3.13 8.19
CA GLY A 107 -23.44 3.54 8.14
C GLY A 107 -24.20 2.98 9.33
N GLY A 108 -23.89 3.52 10.51
CA GLY A 108 -24.58 3.20 11.74
C GLY A 108 -23.84 3.85 12.89
N ASP A 109 -24.60 4.50 13.77
CA ASP A 109 -24.20 5.31 14.92
C ASP A 109 -23.44 4.51 16.00
N ARG A 110 -22.36 3.84 15.60
CA ARG A 110 -21.39 3.18 16.48
C ARG A 110 -20.14 4.02 16.45
N ARG A 111 -20.07 4.96 17.40
CA ARG A 111 -18.83 5.63 17.75
C ARG A 111 -17.77 4.55 18.01
N TRP A 112 -16.76 4.49 17.15
CA TRP A 112 -15.59 3.65 17.37
C TRP A 112 -14.84 4.19 18.59
N ASP A 113 -15.13 3.64 19.77
CA ASP A 113 -14.44 3.97 21.01
C ASP A 113 -13.12 3.19 21.08
N TRP A 114 -12.10 3.77 20.45
CA TRP A 114 -10.74 3.25 20.52
C TRP A 114 -10.17 3.23 21.94
N GLN A 115 -10.67 4.08 22.84
CA GLN A 115 -10.14 4.17 24.21
C GLN A 115 -10.59 2.98 25.06
N SER A 116 -11.86 2.56 24.97
CA SER A 116 -12.34 1.38 25.69
C SER A 116 -11.65 0.09 25.21
N ARG A 117 -11.44 -0.08 23.90
CA ARG A 117 -10.73 -1.26 23.39
C ARG A 117 -9.25 -1.31 23.74
N LEU A 118 -8.59 -0.15 23.84
CA LEU A 118 -7.21 -0.09 24.33
C LEU A 118 -7.11 -0.54 25.80
N ALA A 119 -8.09 -0.17 26.63
CA ALA A 119 -8.14 -0.63 28.02
C ALA A 119 -8.31 -2.15 28.14
N ASP A 120 -9.15 -2.75 27.28
CA ASP A 120 -9.33 -4.21 27.24
C ASP A 120 -8.06 -4.94 26.78
N LEU A 121 -7.32 -4.38 25.83
CA LEU A 121 -6.05 -4.95 25.34
C LEU A 121 -4.92 -4.86 26.38
N ASP A 122 -4.86 -3.77 27.14
CA ASP A 122 -3.89 -3.63 28.24
C ASP A 122 -4.25 -4.52 29.44
N ALA A 123 -5.52 -4.83 29.66
CA ALA A 123 -5.97 -5.77 30.69
C ALA A 123 -5.71 -7.25 30.34
N ALA A 124 -5.49 -7.57 29.06
CA ALA A 124 -5.22 -8.92 28.57
C ALA A 124 -3.72 -9.25 28.45
N ARG A 125 -2.82 -8.32 28.84
CA ARG A 125 -1.37 -8.49 28.93
C ARG A 125 -0.91 -8.79 30.35
#